data_AF-A0A1B9F8Z6-F1
#
_entry.id   AF-A0A1B9F8Z6-F1
#
_cell.length_a   1.000
_cell.length_b   1.000
_cell.length_c   1.000
_cell.angle_alpha   90.00
_cell.angle_beta   90.00
_cell.angle_gamma   90.00
#
_symmetry.space_group_name_H-M   'P 1'
#
loop_
_entity.id
_entity.type
_entity.pdbx_description
1 polymer ?
#
loop_
_entity_poly.entity_id
_entity_poly.type
_entity_poly.pdbx_seq_one_letter_code
_entity_poly.pdbx_strand_id
1 'polypeptide(L)'
;MENQVPFTHFRTIVSTYEIDTDGIAQRATLPRLCNHCENPPCVQVCPTQATYQRPDGIVVVDNTVCVGCGYCIQACPYDARFINPQTRTADKCNFCIQRVDAGLLTACVETCVGGARIFGDLNDSDSDISRLLREYPTQVLKPAMGTNPRVFYIGLEAWLQAKVVGEQAPWSREKLLADVKNADANL
;
A
#
# COMPACT_ATOMS: atom_id res chain seq x y z
N MET A 1 3.61 -6.30 -15.76
CA MET A 1 4.58 -7.30 -15.30
C MET A 1 4.40 -7.53 -13.80
N GLU A 2 3.92 -8.71 -13.43
CA GLU A 2 3.36 -9.00 -12.10
C GLU A 2 4.42 -9.14 -11.00
N ASN A 3 5.39 -10.03 -11.24
CA ASN A 3 6.33 -10.53 -10.22
C ASN A 3 7.74 -9.94 -10.31
N GLN A 4 7.94 -8.86 -11.07
CA GLN A 4 9.25 -8.23 -11.24
C GLN A 4 9.38 -6.99 -10.35
N VAL A 5 9.24 -7.22 -9.05
CA VAL A 5 9.54 -6.21 -8.04
C VAL A 5 11.01 -6.39 -7.64
N PRO A 6 11.86 -5.36 -7.76
CA PRO A 6 13.26 -5.46 -7.37
C PRO A 6 13.44 -5.82 -5.90
N PHE A 7 14.57 -6.44 -5.57
CA PHE A 7 14.97 -6.68 -4.18
C PHE A 7 14.95 -5.35 -3.40
N THR A 8 14.60 -5.43 -2.11
CA THR A 8 14.36 -4.29 -1.18
C THR A 8 13.19 -3.34 -1.49
N HIS A 9 12.40 -3.61 -2.53
CA HIS A 9 11.25 -2.79 -2.90
C HIS A 9 9.94 -3.57 -2.76
N PHE A 10 8.86 -2.85 -2.49
CA PHE A 10 7.57 -3.46 -2.17
C PHE A 10 6.43 -2.67 -2.81
N ARG A 11 5.52 -3.36 -3.50
CA ARG A 11 4.25 -2.78 -3.96
C ARG A 11 3.16 -2.85 -2.89
N THR A 12 3.36 -3.67 -1.87
CA THR A 12 2.49 -3.81 -0.70
C THR A 12 3.35 -4.13 0.51
N ILE A 13 3.12 -3.43 1.61
CA ILE A 13 3.77 -3.66 2.90
C ILE A 13 2.69 -4.04 3.90
N VAL A 14 2.91 -5.10 4.67
CA VAL A 14 2.00 -5.48 5.76
C VAL A 14 2.73 -5.23 7.05
N SER A 15 2.34 -4.17 7.76
CA SER A 15 2.94 -3.81 9.05
C SER A 15 2.12 -4.42 10.17
N THR A 16 2.82 -5.00 11.16
CA THR A 16 2.21 -5.55 12.37
C THR A 16 2.60 -4.65 13.54
N TYR A 17 1.63 -4.31 14.36
CA TYR A 17 1.76 -3.46 15.52
C TYR A 17 1.29 -4.22 16.74
N GLU A 18 2.10 -4.19 17.80
CA GLU A 18 1.68 -4.58 19.15
C GLU A 18 1.26 -3.29 19.86
N ILE A 19 0.08 -3.33 20.47
CA ILE A 19 -0.57 -2.16 21.06
C ILE A 19 -0.95 -2.55 22.48
N ASP A 20 -0.60 -1.72 23.44
CA ASP A 20 -1.13 -1.80 24.79
C ASP A 20 -2.19 -0.71 24.94
N THR A 21 -3.43 -1.09 25.24
CA THR A 21 -4.50 -0.17 25.61
C THR A 21 -4.98 -0.54 26.99
N ASP A 22 -4.68 0.31 27.99
CA ASP A 22 -5.08 0.12 29.38
C ASP A 22 -4.69 -1.26 29.98
N GLY A 23 -3.52 -1.77 29.64
CA GLY A 23 -3.00 -3.08 30.09
C GLY A 23 -3.49 -4.25 29.26
N ILE A 24 -4.25 -4.02 28.18
CA ILE A 24 -4.69 -5.05 27.25
C ILE A 24 -3.78 -5.02 26.02
N ALA A 25 -2.93 -6.04 25.91
CA ALA A 25 -2.10 -6.25 24.74
C ALA A 25 -2.94 -6.74 23.55
N GLN A 26 -2.85 -6.03 22.43
CA GLN A 26 -3.51 -6.31 21.17
C GLN A 26 -2.52 -6.27 20.02
N ARG A 27 -2.91 -6.89 18.89
CA ARG A 27 -2.10 -6.88 17.68
C ARG A 27 -2.93 -6.38 16.51
N ALA A 28 -2.48 -5.30 15.86
CA ALA A 28 -3.07 -4.83 14.61
C ALA A 28 -2.15 -5.17 13.43
N THR A 29 -2.75 -5.58 12.33
CA THR A 29 -2.04 -5.82 11.07
C THR A 29 -2.61 -4.93 10.00
N LEU A 30 -1.78 -4.07 9.41
CA LEU A 30 -2.21 -3.07 8.43
C LEU A 30 -1.49 -3.29 7.09
N PRO A 31 -2.16 -3.90 6.11
CA PRO A 31 -1.74 -3.87 4.71
C PRO A 31 -1.78 -2.45 4.15
N ARG A 32 -0.68 -1.99 3.57
CA ARG A 32 -0.54 -0.70 2.89
C ARG A 32 -0.04 -0.90 1.47
N LEU A 33 -0.72 -0.27 0.53
CA LEU A 33 -0.45 -0.34 -0.91
C LEU A 33 -0.86 0.99 -1.57
N CYS A 34 -0.73 1.09 -2.89
CA CYS A 34 -1.28 2.23 -3.61
C CYS A 34 -2.81 2.28 -3.42
N ASN A 35 -3.32 3.45 -3.04
CA ASN A 35 -4.75 3.63 -2.81
C ASN A 35 -5.58 3.85 -4.09
N HIS A 36 -4.93 3.90 -5.26
CA HIS A 36 -5.58 4.17 -6.55
C HIS A 36 -6.61 5.30 -6.46
N CYS A 37 -6.18 6.41 -5.85
CA CYS A 37 -7.05 7.50 -5.44
C CYS A 37 -7.85 8.08 -6.61
N GLU A 38 -9.07 8.54 -6.35
CA GLU A 38 -9.90 9.25 -7.33
C GLU A 38 -9.32 10.63 -7.69
N ASN A 39 -8.72 11.33 -6.72
CA ASN A 39 -7.99 12.57 -6.94
C ASN A 39 -6.48 12.33 -6.72
N PRO A 40 -5.76 11.67 -7.65
CA PRO A 40 -4.39 11.25 -7.44
C PRO A 40 -3.39 12.41 -7.63
N PRO A 41 -2.76 12.95 -6.56
CA PRO A 41 -1.80 14.06 -6.69
C PRO A 41 -0.59 13.68 -7.55
N CYS A 42 -0.21 12.41 -7.50
CA CYS A 42 0.86 11.84 -8.30
C CYS A 42 0.66 11.94 -9.83
N VAL A 43 -0.59 11.99 -10.32
CA VAL A 43 -0.90 12.20 -11.75
C VAL A 43 -0.71 13.67 -12.11
N GLN A 44 -1.21 14.59 -11.27
CA GLN A 44 -1.15 16.03 -11.49
C GLN A 44 0.28 16.57 -11.60
N VAL A 45 1.22 15.98 -10.85
CA VAL A 45 2.63 16.43 -10.83
C VAL A 45 3.51 15.78 -11.91
N CYS A 46 2.97 14.89 -12.75
CA CYS A 46 3.78 14.15 -13.71
C CYS A 46 4.04 14.97 -14.98
N PRO A 47 5.28 15.43 -15.23
CA PRO A 47 5.55 16.34 -16.33
C PRO A 47 5.44 15.67 -17.71
N THR A 48 5.63 14.35 -17.78
CA THR A 48 5.57 13.58 -19.02
C THR A 48 4.24 12.84 -19.21
N GLN A 49 3.30 12.98 -18.27
CA GLN A 49 2.03 12.25 -18.26
C GLN A 49 2.20 10.72 -18.25
N ALA A 50 3.38 10.22 -17.86
CA ALA A 50 3.67 8.79 -17.76
C ALA A 50 2.83 8.08 -16.68
N THR A 51 2.38 8.78 -15.63
CA THR A 51 1.40 8.23 -14.69
C THR A 51 0.06 8.88 -14.94
N TYR A 52 -0.97 8.05 -15.14
CA TYR A 52 -2.32 8.47 -15.49
C TYR A 52 -3.34 7.57 -14.79
N GLN A 53 -4.60 7.99 -14.79
CA GLN A 53 -5.72 7.21 -14.29
C GLN A 53 -6.49 6.62 -15.48
N ARG A 54 -6.69 5.31 -15.47
CA ARG A 54 -7.54 4.61 -16.44
C ARG A 54 -9.03 4.93 -16.22
N PRO A 55 -9.91 4.70 -17.21
CA PRO A 55 -11.36 4.90 -17.06
C PRO A 55 -12.01 4.09 -15.92
N ASP A 56 -11.43 2.93 -15.58
CA ASP A 56 -11.83 2.09 -14.45
C ASP A 56 -11.32 2.59 -13.07
N GLY A 57 -10.64 3.74 -13.03
CA GLY A 57 -10.10 4.35 -11.83
C GLY A 57 -8.70 3.85 -11.44
N ILE A 58 -8.14 2.84 -12.12
CA ILE A 58 -6.81 2.32 -11.80
C ILE A 58 -5.75 3.34 -12.23
N VAL A 59 -5.09 3.96 -11.26
CA VAL A 59 -3.86 4.74 -11.50
C VAL A 59 -2.74 3.80 -11.97
N VAL A 60 -2.04 4.11 -13.06
CA VAL A 60 -0.96 3.29 -13.63
C VAL A 60 0.27 4.13 -13.95
N VAL A 61 1.38 3.48 -14.30
CA VAL A 61 2.60 4.12 -14.81
C VAL A 61 2.97 3.44 -16.12
N ASP A 62 3.12 4.21 -17.18
CA ASP A 62 3.76 3.80 -18.42
C ASP A 62 5.28 3.93 -18.27
N ASN A 63 5.95 2.80 -18.16
CA ASN A 63 7.41 2.74 -18.01
C ASN A 63 8.15 3.12 -19.30
N THR A 64 7.49 3.19 -20.46
CA THR A 64 8.12 3.61 -21.73
C THR A 64 8.21 5.13 -21.86
N VAL A 65 7.32 5.87 -21.18
CA VAL A 65 7.26 7.34 -21.17
C VAL A 65 7.89 7.93 -19.91
N CYS A 66 7.98 7.14 -18.83
CA CYS A 66 8.49 7.62 -17.55
C CYS A 66 9.99 7.96 -17.62
N VAL A 67 10.33 9.20 -17.22
CA VAL A 67 11.72 9.69 -17.17
C VAL A 67 12.38 9.57 -15.79
N GLY A 68 11.71 8.93 -14.82
CA GLY A 68 12.30 8.67 -13.50
C GLY A 68 12.51 9.90 -12.60
N CYS A 69 11.85 11.04 -12.86
CA CYS A 69 12.07 12.29 -12.10
C CYS A 69 11.67 12.25 -10.62
N GLY A 70 10.84 11.28 -10.20
CA GLY A 70 10.46 11.10 -8.80
C GLY A 70 9.40 12.06 -8.24
N TYR A 71 8.87 13.02 -9.02
CA TYR A 71 7.82 13.93 -8.53
C TYR A 71 6.58 13.20 -8.04
N CYS A 72 6.15 12.17 -8.75
CA CYS A 72 5.02 11.35 -8.34
C CYS A 72 5.25 10.60 -7.01
N ILE A 73 6.51 10.32 -6.65
CA ILE A 73 6.88 9.69 -5.38
C ILE A 73 6.73 10.70 -4.25
N GLN A 74 7.34 11.89 -4.39
CA GLN A 74 7.22 12.95 -3.39
C GLN A 74 5.77 13.41 -3.18
N ALA A 75 4.97 13.45 -4.23
CA ALA A 75 3.57 13.85 -4.14
C ALA A 75 2.65 12.77 -3.56
N CYS A 76 3.11 11.51 -3.41
CA CYS A 76 2.27 10.45 -2.88
C CYS A 76 2.26 10.49 -1.35
N PRO A 77 1.11 10.79 -0.70
CA PRO A 77 1.07 10.90 0.76
C PRO A 77 1.13 9.54 1.48
N TYR A 78 1.24 8.44 0.74
CA TYR A 78 1.13 7.07 1.23
C TYR A 78 2.43 6.28 1.12
N ASP A 79 3.51 6.89 0.64
CA ASP A 79 4.80 6.23 0.39
C ASP A 79 4.66 4.97 -0.50
N ALA A 80 3.67 4.98 -1.40
CA ALA A 80 3.26 3.81 -2.18
C ALA A 80 3.99 3.68 -3.52
N ARG A 81 5.01 4.51 -3.76
CA ARG A 81 5.75 4.60 -5.03
C ARG A 81 7.25 4.61 -4.73
N PHE A 82 8.03 4.02 -5.64
CA PHE A 82 9.50 4.03 -5.59
C PHE A 82 10.08 4.14 -7.00
N ILE A 83 11.38 4.45 -7.13
CA ILE A 83 12.09 4.31 -8.41
C ILE A 83 12.60 2.88 -8.50
N ASN A 84 12.16 2.15 -9.50
CA ASN A 84 12.66 0.81 -9.77
C ASN A 84 14.12 0.93 -10.29
N PRO A 85 15.12 0.38 -9.57
CA PRO A 85 16.53 0.51 -9.95
C PRO A 85 16.89 -0.17 -11.29
N GLN A 86 16.11 -1.16 -11.72
CA GLN A 86 16.36 -1.90 -12.95
C GLN A 86 15.84 -1.12 -14.17
N THR A 87 14.61 -0.60 -14.09
CA THR A 87 14.00 0.13 -15.22
C THR A 87 14.31 1.62 -15.20
N ARG A 88 14.77 2.17 -14.06
CA ARG A 88 14.98 3.61 -13.79
C ARG A 88 13.69 4.45 -13.93
N THR A 89 12.55 3.81 -13.71
CA THR A 89 11.22 4.45 -13.79
C THR A 89 10.47 4.32 -12.47
N ALA A 90 9.41 5.10 -12.30
CA ALA A 90 8.54 4.96 -11.14
C ALA A 90 7.77 3.62 -11.18
N ASP A 91 7.65 2.97 -10.03
CA ASP A 91 6.94 1.71 -9.85
C ASP A 91 6.08 1.76 -8.57
N LYS A 92 4.99 0.99 -8.56
CA LYS A 92 3.99 0.89 -7.50
C LYS A 92 3.04 -0.28 -7.75
N CYS A 93 2.16 -0.57 -6.79
CA CYS A 93 1.01 -1.43 -7.04
C CYS A 93 0.20 -0.91 -8.24
N ASN A 94 -0.23 -1.82 -9.11
CA ASN A 94 -1.05 -1.54 -10.29
C ASN A 94 -2.38 -2.30 -10.25
N PHE A 95 -2.83 -2.75 -9.07
CA PHE A 95 -3.98 -3.67 -8.94
C PHE A 95 -3.93 -4.88 -9.89
N CYS A 96 -2.72 -5.37 -10.20
CA CYS A 96 -2.53 -6.48 -11.13
C CYS A 96 -3.31 -6.28 -12.44
N ILE A 97 -3.24 -5.11 -13.09
CA ILE A 97 -4.02 -4.80 -14.31
C ILE A 97 -4.08 -5.96 -15.32
N GLN A 98 -2.96 -6.66 -15.53
CA GLN A 98 -2.89 -7.78 -16.46
C GLN A 98 -3.80 -8.97 -16.09
N ARG A 99 -4.09 -9.16 -14.79
CA ARG A 99 -5.03 -10.15 -14.27
C ARG A 99 -6.46 -9.63 -14.38
N VAL A 100 -6.69 -8.39 -13.95
CA VAL A 100 -8.03 -7.77 -13.98
C VAL A 100 -8.56 -7.67 -15.41
N ASP A 101 -7.70 -7.28 -16.36
CA ASP A 101 -8.04 -7.22 -17.79
C ASP A 101 -8.37 -8.62 -18.37
N ALA A 102 -7.92 -9.70 -17.72
CA ALA A 102 -8.25 -11.09 -18.05
C ALA A 102 -9.41 -11.66 -17.22
N GLY A 103 -10.11 -10.83 -16.43
CA GLY A 103 -11.22 -11.26 -15.57
C GLY A 103 -10.78 -12.04 -14.32
N LEU A 104 -9.50 -11.97 -13.96
CA LEU A 104 -8.93 -12.67 -12.80
C LEU A 104 -8.81 -11.72 -11.59
N LEU A 105 -8.86 -12.30 -10.38
CA LEU A 105 -8.58 -11.58 -9.14
C LEU A 105 -7.12 -11.10 -9.09
N THR A 106 -6.88 -10.06 -8.29
CA THR A 106 -5.51 -9.62 -8.00
C THR A 106 -4.78 -10.68 -7.17
N ALA A 107 -3.48 -10.83 -7.39
CA ALA A 107 -2.69 -11.89 -6.76
C ALA A 107 -2.75 -11.84 -5.22
N CYS A 108 -2.81 -10.63 -4.64
CA CYS A 108 -2.86 -10.47 -3.19
C CYS A 108 -4.24 -10.78 -2.57
N VAL A 109 -5.31 -10.76 -3.36
CA VAL A 109 -6.65 -11.21 -2.96
C VAL A 109 -6.76 -12.72 -3.10
N GLU A 110 -6.34 -13.26 -4.25
CA GLU A 110 -6.41 -14.69 -4.54
C GLU A 110 -5.63 -15.55 -3.53
N THR A 111 -4.48 -15.07 -3.06
CA THR A 111 -3.66 -15.77 -2.06
C THR A 111 -4.12 -15.54 -0.61
N CYS A 112 -5.11 -14.68 -0.37
CA CYS A 112 -5.49 -14.29 0.99
C CYS A 112 -6.31 -15.39 1.68
N VAL A 113 -5.62 -16.31 2.35
CA VAL A 113 -6.24 -17.43 3.10
C VAL A 113 -7.30 -16.94 4.11
N GLY A 114 -7.05 -15.82 4.77
CA GLY A 114 -7.97 -15.25 5.76
C GLY A 114 -9.16 -14.48 5.16
N GLY A 115 -9.26 -14.34 3.84
CA GLY A 115 -10.35 -13.57 3.19
C GLY A 115 -10.38 -12.08 3.56
N ALA A 116 -9.28 -11.54 4.10
CA ALA A 116 -9.23 -10.18 4.64
C ALA A 116 -9.17 -9.08 3.57
N ARG A 117 -8.99 -9.43 2.29
CA ARG A 117 -8.90 -8.49 1.18
C ARG A 117 -9.96 -8.83 0.14
N ILE A 118 -10.73 -7.84 -0.25
CA ILE A 118 -11.79 -7.94 -1.25
C ILE A 118 -11.48 -6.94 -2.36
N PHE A 119 -11.70 -7.33 -3.60
CA PHE A 119 -11.48 -6.51 -4.79
C PHE A 119 -12.67 -6.66 -5.73
N GLY A 120 -13.10 -5.55 -6.35
CA GLY A 120 -14.25 -5.53 -7.24
C GLY A 120 -14.52 -4.14 -7.80
N ASP A 121 -15.59 -4.03 -8.59
CA ASP A 121 -16.05 -2.78 -9.17
C ASP A 121 -16.99 -2.05 -8.18
N LEU A 122 -16.67 -0.79 -7.89
CA LEU A 122 -17.48 0.08 -7.03
C LEU A 122 -18.74 0.61 -7.74
N ASN A 123 -18.78 0.55 -9.07
CA ASN A 123 -19.95 0.94 -9.86
C ASN A 123 -20.99 -0.18 -9.95
N ASP A 124 -20.59 -1.43 -9.68
CA ASP A 124 -21.49 -2.56 -9.55
C ASP A 124 -22.00 -2.63 -8.10
N SER A 125 -23.29 -2.41 -7.90
CA SER A 125 -23.91 -2.45 -6.58
C SER A 125 -23.94 -3.84 -5.95
N ASP A 126 -23.86 -4.89 -6.77
CA ASP A 126 -23.94 -6.29 -6.35
C ASP A 126 -22.56 -6.89 -6.06
N SER A 127 -21.47 -6.18 -6.42
CA SER A 127 -20.11 -6.60 -6.13
C SER A 127 -19.85 -6.77 -4.63
N ASP A 128 -18.98 -7.71 -4.27
CA ASP A 128 -18.64 -8.01 -2.88
C ASP A 128 -18.16 -6.77 -2.12
N ILE A 129 -17.32 -5.95 -2.75
CA ILE A 129 -16.84 -4.70 -2.16
C ILE A 129 -17.97 -3.71 -1.92
N SER A 130 -18.88 -3.51 -2.88
CA SER A 130 -20.01 -2.59 -2.74
C SER A 130 -20.98 -3.03 -1.63
N ARG A 131 -21.19 -4.33 -1.47
CA ARG A 131 -22.00 -4.88 -0.36
C ARG A 131 -21.34 -4.61 0.99
N LEU A 132 -20.05 -4.92 1.14
CA LEU A 132 -19.31 -4.71 2.39
C LEU A 132 -19.23 -3.24 2.80
N LEU A 133 -19.07 -2.32 1.83
CA LEU A 133 -19.05 -0.88 2.10
C LEU A 133 -20.39 -0.34 2.61
N ARG A 134 -21.51 -0.98 2.30
CA ARG A 134 -22.84 -0.62 2.83
C ARG A 134 -23.11 -1.24 4.19
N GLU A 135 -22.60 -2.45 4.44
CA GLU A 135 -22.86 -3.20 5.66
C GLU A 135 -21.98 -2.75 6.84
N TYR A 136 -20.71 -2.43 6.59
CA TYR A 136 -19.74 -2.14 7.64
C TYR A 136 -19.25 -0.69 7.61
N PRO A 137 -19.02 -0.07 8.78
CA PRO A 137 -18.35 1.22 8.84
C PRO A 137 -16.93 1.08 8.30
N THR A 138 -16.58 1.93 7.34
CA THR A 138 -15.27 1.88 6.66
C THR A 138 -14.54 3.20 6.78
N GLN A 139 -13.21 3.10 6.72
CA GLN A 139 -12.31 4.23 6.79
C GLN A 139 -11.25 4.13 5.69
N VAL A 140 -10.58 5.25 5.44
CA VAL A 140 -9.49 5.36 4.48
C VAL A 140 -8.24 5.91 5.16
N LEU A 141 -7.08 5.71 4.54
CA LEU A 141 -5.84 6.28 5.04
C LEU A 141 -5.76 7.78 4.71
N LYS A 142 -5.33 8.57 5.70
CA LYS A 142 -5.09 10.02 5.58
C LYS A 142 -6.22 10.77 4.85
N PRO A 143 -7.47 10.72 5.36
CA PRO A 143 -8.61 11.39 4.71
C PRO A 143 -8.39 12.91 4.53
N ALA A 144 -7.67 13.54 5.46
CA ALA A 144 -7.33 14.97 5.41
C ALA A 144 -6.52 15.40 4.16
N MET A 145 -5.94 14.45 3.41
CA MET A 145 -5.18 14.74 2.18
C MET A 145 -6.08 14.98 0.96
N GLY A 146 -7.39 14.79 1.06
CA GLY A 146 -8.35 15.08 -0.02
C GLY A 146 -8.17 14.23 -1.29
N THR A 147 -7.45 13.10 -1.21
CA THR A 147 -7.17 12.28 -2.40
C THR A 147 -8.32 11.37 -2.82
N ASN A 148 -9.33 11.17 -1.96
CA ASN A 148 -10.41 10.19 -2.14
C ASN A 148 -9.88 8.76 -2.48
N PRO A 149 -9.27 8.07 -1.50
CA PRO A 149 -8.76 6.70 -1.69
C PRO A 149 -9.82 5.71 -2.17
N ARG A 150 -9.41 4.74 -3.00
CA ARG A 150 -10.23 3.59 -3.44
C ARG A 150 -9.81 2.27 -2.76
N VAL A 151 -9.16 2.38 -1.62
CA VAL A 151 -8.83 1.27 -0.72
C VAL A 151 -9.41 1.61 0.64
N PHE A 152 -10.30 0.74 1.11
CA PHE A 152 -11.09 0.94 2.32
C PHE A 152 -10.71 -0.10 3.36
N TYR A 153 -10.82 0.29 4.62
CA TYR A 153 -10.51 -0.57 5.75
C TYR A 153 -11.74 -0.66 6.67
N ILE A 154 -12.12 -1.90 6.99
CA ILE A 154 -13.12 -2.20 8.02
C ILE A 154 -12.35 -2.40 9.34
N GLY A 155 -12.79 -1.74 10.41
CA GLY A 155 -12.14 -1.84 11.73
C GLY A 155 -10.77 -1.15 11.80
N LEU A 156 -10.53 -0.10 11.00
CA LEU A 156 -9.33 0.71 11.14
C LEU A 156 -9.45 1.60 12.37
N GLU A 157 -8.45 1.55 13.24
CA GLU A 157 -8.39 2.45 14.38
C GLU A 157 -7.83 3.83 13.99
N ALA A 158 -8.29 4.89 14.63
CA ALA A 158 -7.91 6.26 14.29
C ALA A 158 -6.38 6.49 14.34
N TRP A 159 -5.70 5.86 15.31
CA TRP A 159 -4.24 5.97 15.46
C TRP A 159 -3.44 5.26 14.35
N LEU A 160 -4.07 4.34 13.59
CA LEU A 160 -3.48 3.68 12.42
C LEU A 160 -3.71 4.44 11.10
N GLN A 161 -4.61 5.44 11.08
CA GLN A 161 -4.89 6.22 9.88
C GLN A 161 -3.73 7.16 9.47
N ALA A 162 -2.82 7.44 10.41
CA ALA A 162 -1.69 8.36 10.26
C ALA A 162 -0.34 7.65 10.49
N LYS A 163 0.75 8.43 10.61
CA LYS A 163 2.06 7.89 10.98
C LYS A 163 1.98 7.36 12.42
N VAL A 164 2.07 6.04 12.58
CA VAL A 164 2.13 5.40 13.89
C VAL A 164 3.42 5.82 14.60
N VAL A 165 3.28 6.39 15.79
CA VAL A 165 4.39 6.66 16.70
C VAL A 165 4.56 5.42 17.59
N GLY A 166 5.69 4.75 17.48
CA GLY A 166 5.97 3.53 18.24
C GLY A 166 7.43 3.14 18.15
N GLU A 167 7.85 2.21 19.00
CA GLU A 167 9.19 1.63 18.97
C GLU A 167 9.25 0.51 17.93
N GLN A 168 10.36 0.42 17.20
CA GLN A 168 10.57 -0.74 16.34
C GLN A 168 10.76 -1.98 17.21
N ALA A 169 10.16 -3.09 16.78
CA ALA A 169 10.29 -4.36 17.47
C ALA A 169 11.77 -4.67 17.80
N PRO A 170 12.04 -5.37 18.91
CA PRO A 170 13.40 -5.58 19.43
C PRO A 170 14.39 -6.24 18.46
N TRP A 171 13.90 -6.79 17.35
CA TRP A 171 14.68 -7.39 16.26
C TRP A 171 15.17 -6.37 15.22
N SER A 172 15.21 -5.07 15.54
CA SER A 172 15.78 -4.07 14.62
C SER A 172 17.24 -4.43 14.33
N ARG A 173 17.70 -4.21 13.08
CA ARG A 173 19.07 -4.54 12.68
C ARG A 173 20.11 -3.90 13.62
N GLU A 174 19.85 -2.70 14.11
CA GLU A 174 20.72 -1.99 15.05
C GLU A 174 20.76 -2.68 16.42
N LYS A 175 19.62 -3.15 16.93
CA LYS A 175 19.54 -3.85 18.21
C LYS A 175 20.08 -5.28 18.12
N LEU A 176 19.81 -6.01 17.05
CA LEU A 176 20.46 -7.29 16.74
C LEU A 176 21.99 -7.15 16.62
N LEU A 177 22.47 -6.12 15.93
CA LEU A 177 23.92 -5.87 15.82
C LEU A 177 24.53 -5.43 17.16
N ALA A 178 23.78 -4.74 18.02
CA ALA A 178 24.21 -4.41 19.37
C ALA A 178 24.27 -5.65 20.28
N ASP A 179 23.25 -6.52 20.20
CA ASP A 179 23.17 -7.76 20.98
C ASP A 179 24.25 -8.76 20.56
N VAL A 180 24.55 -8.87 19.25
CA VAL A 180 25.68 -9.68 18.74
C VAL A 180 27.03 -9.13 19.23
N LYS A 181 27.24 -7.82 19.16
CA LYS A 181 28.48 -7.19 19.67
C LYS A 181 28.66 -7.37 21.19
N ASN A 182 27.56 -7.40 21.95
CA ASN A 182 27.58 -7.64 23.39
C ASN A 182 27.79 -9.12 23.75
N ALA A 183 27.40 -10.06 22.86
CA ALA A 183 27.67 -11.48 23.03
C ALA A 183 29.16 -11.83 22.81
N ASP A 184 29.83 -11.17 21.85
CA ASP A 184 31.27 -11.35 21.58
C ASP A 184 32.18 -10.70 22.65
N ALA A 185 31.64 -9.82 23.50
CA ALA A 185 32.38 -9.18 24.59
C ALA A 185 32.44 -10.02 25.89
N ASN A 186 31.77 -11.17 25.92
CA ASN A 186 31.73 -12.11 27.06
C ASN A 186 32.36 -13.48 26.73
N LEU A 187 33.20 -13.54 25.68
CA LEU A 187 34.08 -14.67 25.35
C LEU A 187 35.54 -14.28 25.56
#